data_AF-A0A8T9AQR7-F1
#
_entry.id   AF-A0A8T9AQR7-F1
#
_cell.length_a   1.000
_cell.length_b   1.000
_cell.length_c   1.000
_cell.angle_alpha   90.00
_cell.angle_beta   90.00
_cell.angle_gamma   90.00
#
_symmetry.space_group_name_H-M   'P 1'
#
loop_
_entity.id
_entity.type
_entity.pdbx_description
1 polymer ?
#
loop_
_entity_poly.entity_id
_entity_poly.type
_entity_poly.pdbx_seq_one_letter_code
_entity_poly.pdbx_strand_id
1 'polypeptide(L)'
;QPGLLDVLRGEYAFEALSQQTAGSNVAVLGRGRQKAAFSEAQGVYFTQHMLAQAGRNFDLVVVDGGALADNLNASPLVAMVDEIVMVATLNSTPMRDVTAASQAISVMGRLPTGALLVDEAA
;
A
#
# COMPACT_ATOMS: atom_id res chain seq x y z
N GLN A 1 15.27 2.99 -8.75
CA GLN A 1 15.07 4.43 -8.49
C GLN A 1 14.49 4.59 -7.09
N PRO A 2 14.64 5.75 -6.43
CA PRO A 2 13.97 6.04 -5.16
C PRO A 2 12.44 5.95 -5.30
N GLY A 3 11.74 5.60 -4.22
CA GLY A 3 10.28 5.48 -4.21
C GLY A 3 9.71 5.30 -2.81
N LEU A 4 8.53 4.68 -2.70
CA LEU A 4 7.79 4.51 -1.45
C LEU A 4 8.66 3.93 -0.32
N LEU A 5 9.40 2.85 -0.57
CA LEU A 5 10.28 2.24 0.44
C LEU A 5 11.38 3.19 0.94
N ASP A 6 11.81 4.15 0.12
CA ASP A 6 12.80 5.15 0.50
C ASP A 6 12.17 6.28 1.33
N VAL A 7 10.90 6.62 1.07
CA VAL A 7 10.09 7.54 1.90
C VAL A 7 9.80 6.93 3.27
N LEU A 8 9.40 5.65 3.30
CA LEU A 8 9.13 4.92 4.56
C LEU A 8 10.38 4.71 5.42
N ARG A 9 11.57 4.84 4.82
CA ARG A 9 12.86 4.87 5.52
C ARG A 9 13.29 6.27 5.99
N GLY A 10 12.54 7.30 5.62
CA GLY A 10 12.93 8.70 5.86
C GLY A 10 14.12 9.16 5.02
N GLU A 11 14.53 8.41 3.99
CA GLU A 11 15.67 8.77 3.15
C GLU A 11 15.31 9.84 2.12
N TYR A 12 14.02 9.95 1.76
CA TYR A 12 13.50 10.91 0.79
C TYR A 12 12.18 11.52 1.28
N ALA A 13 11.98 12.80 0.98
CA ALA A 13 10.70 13.45 1.19
C ALA A 13 9.65 12.90 0.20
N PHE A 14 8.42 12.73 0.67
CA PHE A 14 7.31 12.25 -0.16
C PHE A 14 7.09 13.15 -1.37
N GLU A 15 7.02 14.47 -1.15
CA GLU A 15 6.75 15.47 -2.19
C GLU A 15 7.82 15.53 -3.28
N ALA A 16 9.06 15.18 -2.94
CA ALA A 16 10.14 15.14 -3.92
C ALA A 16 9.96 14.02 -4.94
N LEU A 17 9.28 12.93 -4.55
CA LEU A 17 9.09 11.72 -5.35
C LEU A 17 7.67 11.57 -5.90
N SER A 18 6.66 12.21 -5.30
CA SER A 18 5.26 12.18 -5.76
C SER A 18 4.98 13.28 -6.80
N GLN A 19 5.61 13.18 -7.96
CA GLN A 19 5.41 14.16 -9.04
C GLN A 19 4.22 13.76 -9.94
N GLN A 20 3.37 14.74 -10.24
CA GLN A 20 2.29 14.57 -11.20
C GLN A 20 2.84 14.36 -12.61
N THR A 21 2.19 13.48 -13.36
CA THR A 21 2.49 13.36 -14.80
C THR A 21 1.90 14.56 -15.54
N ALA A 22 2.66 15.20 -16.42
CA ALA A 22 2.17 16.34 -17.20
C ALA A 22 0.87 16.00 -17.94
N GLY A 23 -0.17 16.81 -17.75
CA GLY A 23 -1.50 16.58 -18.34
C GLY A 23 -2.36 15.56 -17.59
N SER A 24 -1.96 15.11 -16.40
CA SER A 24 -2.71 14.18 -15.56
C SER A 24 -2.80 14.70 -14.12
N ASN A 25 -3.95 14.45 -13.48
CA ASN A 25 -4.14 14.71 -12.04
C ASN A 25 -3.60 13.55 -11.17
N VAL A 26 -2.89 12.60 -11.78
CA VAL A 26 -2.33 11.42 -11.11
C VAL A 26 -0.83 11.62 -10.87
N ALA A 27 -0.44 11.51 -9.60
CA ALA A 27 0.95 11.32 -9.20
C ALA A 27 1.20 9.84 -8.95
N VAL A 28 2.35 9.34 -9.41
CA VAL A 28 2.73 7.94 -9.22
C VAL A 28 4.03 7.90 -8.41
N LEU A 29 4.02 7.17 -7.31
CA LEU A 29 5.21 6.88 -6.53
C LEU A 29 5.58 5.41 -6.72
N GLY A 30 6.71 5.16 -7.38
CA GLY A 30 7.21 3.80 -7.59
C GLY A 30 7.58 3.11 -6.27
N ARG A 31 7.74 1.78 -6.29
CA ARG A 31 8.08 0.96 -5.10
C ARG A 31 9.34 1.44 -4.36
N GLY A 32 10.33 1.92 -5.08
CA GLY A 32 11.63 2.29 -4.50
C GLY A 32 12.59 1.10 -4.35
N ARG A 33 13.72 1.35 -3.69
CA ARG A 33 14.80 0.35 -3.55
C ARG A 33 14.47 -0.69 -2.47
N GLN A 34 14.69 -1.97 -2.78
CA GLN A 34 14.66 -3.04 -1.78
C GLN A 34 15.94 -3.00 -0.94
N LYS A 35 15.80 -2.74 0.36
CA LYS A 35 16.87 -2.67 1.37
C LYS A 35 16.34 -3.28 2.66
N ALA A 36 17.23 -3.70 3.55
CA ALA A 36 16.86 -4.26 4.86
C ALA A 36 15.85 -3.37 5.60
N ALA A 37 14.94 -4.02 6.32
CA ALA A 37 13.85 -3.38 7.04
C ALA A 37 14.38 -2.38 8.08
N PHE A 38 13.69 -1.24 8.19
CA PHE A 38 13.89 -0.26 9.27
C PHE A 38 13.27 -0.78 10.57
N SER A 39 13.64 -0.16 11.70
CA SER A 39 12.97 -0.46 12.97
C SER A 39 11.47 -0.22 12.87
N GLU A 40 10.65 -1.10 13.43
CA GLU A 40 9.17 -1.00 13.41
C GLU A 40 8.69 0.40 13.81
N ALA A 41 9.28 0.99 14.86
CA ALA A 41 8.94 2.33 15.33
C ALA A 41 9.23 3.43 14.28
N GLN A 42 10.33 3.32 13.54
CA GLN A 42 10.63 4.23 12.43
C GLN A 42 9.63 4.05 11.29
N GLY A 43 9.24 2.80 11.03
CA GLY A 43 8.23 2.46 10.03
C GLY A 43 6.90 3.12 10.28
N VAL A 44 6.39 2.99 11.49
CA VAL A 44 5.16 3.63 11.94
C VAL A 44 5.26 5.15 11.76
N TYR A 45 6.34 5.76 12.26
CA TYR A 45 6.54 7.20 12.18
C TYR A 45 6.52 7.73 10.73
N PHE A 46 7.34 7.16 9.84
CA PHE A 46 7.43 7.65 8.46
C PHE A 46 6.17 7.30 7.64
N THR A 47 5.48 6.20 7.95
CA THR A 47 4.18 5.89 7.34
C THR A 47 3.13 6.94 7.72
N GLN A 48 3.02 7.29 9.01
CA GLN A 48 2.10 8.34 9.47
C GLN A 48 2.39 9.68 8.82
N HIS A 49 3.66 10.08 8.78
CA HIS A 49 4.07 11.33 8.15
C HIS A 49 3.75 11.37 6.66
N MET A 50 4.05 10.29 5.94
CA MET A 50 3.76 10.18 4.51
C MET A 50 2.26 10.22 4.22
N LEU A 51 1.44 9.45 4.94
CA LEU A 51 -0.01 9.45 4.77
C LEU A 51 -0.63 10.81 5.11
N ALA A 52 -0.15 11.48 6.16
CA ALA A 52 -0.60 12.82 6.51
C ALA A 52 -0.25 13.85 5.42
N GLN A 53 0.92 13.72 4.78
CA GLN A 53 1.29 14.55 3.63
C GLN A 53 0.41 14.24 2.42
N ALA A 54 0.19 12.97 2.13
CA ALA A 54 -0.63 12.54 1.01
C ALA A 54 -2.08 13.02 1.15
N GLY A 55 -2.70 12.85 2.33
CA GLY A 55 -4.07 13.28 2.60
C GLY A 55 -4.28 14.81 2.59
N ARG A 56 -3.23 15.62 2.63
CA ARG A 56 -3.32 17.08 2.42
C ARG A 56 -3.23 17.48 0.95
N ASN A 57 -2.63 16.65 0.12
CA ASN A 57 -2.24 16.99 -1.25
C ASN A 57 -3.07 16.25 -2.31
N PHE A 58 -3.76 15.18 -1.93
CA PHE A 58 -4.53 14.33 -2.83
C PHE A 58 -5.92 14.05 -2.26
N ASP A 59 -6.93 14.11 -3.13
CA ASP A 59 -8.31 13.75 -2.78
C ASP A 59 -8.48 12.23 -2.56
N LEU A 60 -7.64 11.43 -3.20
CA LEU A 60 -7.61 9.98 -3.10
C LEU A 60 -6.17 9.47 -3.18
N VAL A 61 -5.82 8.60 -2.23
CA VAL A 61 -4.52 7.91 -2.21
C VAL A 61 -4.79 6.42 -2.33
N VAL A 62 -4.31 5.81 -3.42
CA VAL A 62 -4.38 4.36 -3.62
C VAL A 62 -3.00 3.78 -3.38
N VAL A 63 -2.92 2.77 -2.52
CA VAL A 63 -1.67 2.03 -2.31
C VAL A 63 -1.87 0.59 -2.73
N ASP A 64 -1.04 0.14 -3.66
CA ASP A 64 -0.93 -1.26 -4.00
C ASP A 64 -0.18 -1.99 -2.87
N GLY A 65 -0.92 -2.77 -2.08
CA GLY A 65 -0.38 -3.58 -0.99
C GLY A 65 0.26 -4.89 -1.44
N GLY A 66 0.04 -5.31 -2.70
CA GLY A 66 0.37 -6.63 -3.19
C GLY A 66 -0.30 -7.75 -2.39
N ALA A 67 0.30 -8.94 -2.44
CA ALA A 67 -0.14 -10.09 -1.64
C ALA A 67 0.24 -9.87 -0.16
N LEU A 68 -0.71 -9.36 0.64
CA LEU A 68 -0.47 -9.04 2.06
C LEU A 68 -0.08 -10.27 2.90
N ALA A 69 -0.51 -11.47 2.49
CA ALA A 69 -0.10 -12.72 3.13
C ALA A 69 1.43 -12.94 3.10
N ASP A 70 2.11 -12.42 2.08
CA ASP A 70 3.56 -12.53 1.89
C ASP A 70 4.31 -11.24 2.26
N ASN A 71 3.59 -10.19 2.68
CA ASN A 71 4.14 -8.84 2.85
C ASN A 71 3.79 -8.23 4.21
N LEU A 72 4.29 -8.84 5.29
CA LEU A 72 4.11 -8.30 6.65
C LEU A 72 4.75 -6.92 6.85
N ASN A 73 5.70 -6.51 6.01
CA ASN A 73 6.28 -5.17 6.06
C ASN A 73 5.27 -4.06 5.72
N ALA A 74 4.15 -4.40 5.09
CA ALA A 74 3.05 -3.48 4.83
C ALA A 74 2.16 -3.24 6.07
N SER A 75 2.40 -3.93 7.19
CA SER A 75 1.53 -3.83 8.38
C SER A 75 1.34 -2.40 8.91
N PRO A 76 2.35 -1.50 8.97
CA PRO A 76 2.12 -0.14 9.44
C PRO A 76 1.20 0.65 8.50
N LEU A 77 1.29 0.37 7.19
CA LEU A 77 0.43 0.99 6.20
C LEU A 77 -1.00 0.46 6.31
N VAL A 78 -1.18 -0.86 6.36
CA VAL A 78 -2.49 -1.51 6.51
C VAL A 78 -3.21 -1.03 7.77
N ALA A 79 -2.48 -0.84 8.87
CA ALA A 79 -3.06 -0.34 10.11
C ALA A 79 -3.64 1.10 9.98
N MET A 80 -3.11 1.90 9.05
CA MET A 80 -3.39 3.35 8.96
C MET A 80 -4.29 3.76 7.79
N VAL A 81 -4.51 2.91 6.79
CA VAL A 81 -5.41 3.24 5.68
C VAL A 81 -6.86 3.33 6.16
N ASP A 82 -7.68 4.13 5.50
CA ASP A 82 -9.10 4.22 5.81
C ASP A 82 -9.83 2.94 5.38
N GLU A 83 -9.55 2.49 4.16
CA GLU A 83 -10.27 1.41 3.48
C GLU A 83 -9.30 0.33 2.97
N ILE A 84 -9.76 -0.93 2.94
CA ILE A 84 -9.00 -2.07 2.43
C ILE A 84 -9.87 -2.84 1.44
N VAL A 85 -9.52 -2.80 0.16
CA VAL A 85 -10.19 -3.58 -0.88
C VAL A 85 -9.36 -4.82 -1.20
N MET A 86 -9.95 -6.00 -1.02
CA MET A 86 -9.34 -7.24 -1.52
C MET A 86 -9.67 -7.43 -3.00
N VAL A 87 -8.66 -7.72 -3.81
CA VAL A 87 -8.83 -7.98 -5.25
C VAL A 87 -8.54 -9.45 -5.52
N ALA A 88 -9.46 -10.10 -6.24
CA ALA A 88 -9.29 -11.47 -6.73
C ALA A 88 -9.62 -11.51 -8.23
N THR A 89 -8.91 -12.33 -8.98
CA THR A 89 -9.18 -12.55 -10.40
C THR A 89 -10.01 -13.83 -10.58
N LEU A 90 -11.13 -13.74 -11.28
CA LEU A 90 -12.02 -14.85 -11.58
C LEU A 90 -11.24 -15.97 -12.29
N ASN A 91 -11.43 -17.22 -11.83
CA ASN A 91 -10.74 -18.42 -12.32
C ASN A 91 -9.21 -18.46 -12.12
N SER A 92 -8.59 -17.40 -11.58
CA SER A 92 -7.14 -17.31 -11.39
C SER A 92 -6.75 -17.27 -9.91
N THR A 93 -7.47 -16.54 -9.07
CA THR A 93 -7.18 -16.44 -7.63
C THR A 93 -7.91 -17.55 -6.85
N PRO A 94 -7.19 -18.52 -6.24
CA PRO A 94 -7.81 -19.57 -5.44
C PRO A 94 -8.45 -19.03 -4.15
N MET A 95 -9.55 -19.63 -3.71
CA MET A 95 -10.23 -19.26 -2.45
C MET A 95 -9.34 -19.35 -1.21
N ARG A 96 -8.35 -20.25 -1.21
CA ARG A 96 -7.38 -20.36 -0.11
C ARG A 96 -6.51 -19.09 0.02
N ASP A 97 -6.19 -18.45 -1.10
CA ASP A 97 -5.34 -17.26 -1.13
C ASP A 97 -6.14 -16.04 -0.68
N VAL A 98 -7.44 -15.97 -1.05
CA VAL A 98 -8.39 -14.97 -0.51
C VAL A 98 -8.51 -15.10 1.01
N THR A 99 -8.61 -16.34 1.51
CA THR A 99 -8.71 -16.63 2.94
C THR A 99 -7.41 -16.24 3.67
N ALA A 100 -6.24 -16.58 3.11
CA ALA A 100 -4.94 -16.21 3.66
C ALA A 100 -4.76 -14.68 3.72
N ALA A 101 -5.15 -13.96 2.67
CA ALA A 101 -5.11 -12.50 2.65
C ALA A 101 -6.03 -11.90 3.74
N SER A 102 -7.26 -12.41 3.86
CA SER A 102 -8.19 -11.96 4.90
C SER A 102 -7.66 -12.24 6.31
N GLN A 103 -6.99 -13.37 6.54
CA GLN A 103 -6.37 -13.68 7.82
C GLN A 103 -5.18 -12.77 8.12
N ALA A 104 -4.34 -12.47 7.12
CA ALA A 104 -3.22 -11.55 7.26
C ALA A 104 -3.70 -10.14 7.65
N ILE A 105 -4.75 -9.64 6.99
CA ILE A 105 -5.38 -8.34 7.31
C ILE A 105 -5.91 -8.34 8.76
N SER A 106 -6.56 -9.44 9.19
CA SER A 106 -7.03 -9.60 10.57
C SER A 106 -5.90 -9.60 11.60
N VAL A 107 -4.77 -10.25 11.31
CA VAL A 107 -3.57 -10.22 12.18
C VAL A 107 -3.01 -8.80 12.29
N MET A 108 -3.13 -7.99 11.24
CA MET A 108 -2.77 -6.57 11.25
C MET A 108 -3.81 -5.68 11.97
N GLY A 109 -4.82 -6.28 12.62
CA GLY A 109 -5.81 -5.57 13.43
C GLY A 109 -6.89 -4.86 12.62
N ARG A 110 -7.05 -5.22 11.33
CA ARG A 110 -8.02 -4.62 10.41
C ARG A 110 -8.93 -5.68 9.83
N LEU A 111 -9.98 -5.25 9.13
CA LEU A 111 -10.82 -6.12 8.31
C LEU A 111 -10.87 -5.55 6.89
N PRO A 112 -11.00 -6.39 5.85
CA PRO A 112 -11.35 -5.92 4.53
C PRO A 112 -12.65 -5.12 4.58
N THR A 113 -12.68 -3.96 3.91
CA THR A 113 -13.87 -3.12 3.82
C THR A 113 -14.67 -3.39 2.55
N GLY A 114 -14.02 -3.94 1.53
CA GLY A 114 -14.67 -4.40 0.31
C GLY A 114 -13.90 -5.51 -0.38
N ALA A 115 -14.54 -6.10 -1.39
CA ALA A 115 -13.92 -7.08 -2.28
C ALA A 115 -14.27 -6.74 -3.74
N LEU A 116 -13.30 -6.94 -4.62
CA LEU A 116 -13.43 -6.79 -6.07
C LEU A 116 -13.06 -8.12 -6.73
N LEU A 117 -13.98 -8.66 -7.52
CA LEU A 117 -13.71 -9.80 -8.40
C LEU A 117 -13.52 -9.27 -9.82
N VAL A 118 -12.32 -9.46 -10.37
CA VAL A 118 -11.97 -9.03 -11.72
C VAL A 118 -12.15 -10.19 -12.68
N ASP A 119 -12.92 -9.99 -13.74
CA ASP A 119 -12.96 -10.89 -14.89
C ASP A 119 -12.06 -10.32 -16.00
N GLU A 120 -10.89 -10.92 -16.21
CA GLU A 120 -9.95 -10.48 -17.25
C GLU A 120 -10.41 -10.83 -18.68
N ALA A 121 -11.46 -11.66 -18.82
CA ALA A 121 -12.02 -12.03 -20.12
C ALA A 121 -13.14 -11.09 -20.60
N ALA A 122 -13.53 -10.10 -19.78
CA ALA A 122 -14.63 -9.17 -20.03
C ALA A 122 -14.23 -7.92 -20.81
#